data_AF-A0A4U0PWR5-F1
#
_entry.id   AF-A0A4U0PWR5-F1
#
_cell.length_a   1.000
_cell.length_b   1.000
_cell.length_c   1.000
_cell.angle_alpha   90.00
_cell.angle_beta   90.00
_cell.angle_gamma   90.00
#
_symmetry.space_group_name_H-M   'P 1'
#
loop_
_entity.id
_entity.type
_entity.pdbx_description
1 polymer ?
#
loop_
_entity_poly.entity_id
_entity_poly.type
_entity_poly.pdbx_seq_one_letter_code
_entity_poly.pdbx_strand_id
1 'polypeptide(L)' 'MSQPGRISEFELPAPRGGTQTVRFRDDAGSHNFGQGNPQNRGPHFNDPLGQHYDY' A
#
# COMPACT_ATOMS: atom_id res chain seq x y z
N MET A 1 4.28 -3.39 -16.31
CA MET A 1 2.95 -2.74 -16.24
C MET A 1 2.88 -2.02 -14.91
N SER A 2 2.66 -0.70 -14.92
CA SER A 2 2.45 0.06 -13.67
C SER A 2 1.10 -0.35 -13.10
N GLN A 3 1.07 -0.98 -11.92
CA GLN A 3 -0.19 -1.31 -11.25
C GLN A 3 -0.84 0.01 -10.81
N PRO A 4 -2.08 0.30 -11.25
CA PRO A 4 -2.75 1.54 -10.90
C PRO A 4 -3.03 1.56 -9.40
N GLY A 5 -2.45 2.54 -8.73
CA GLY A 5 -2.66 2.78 -7.31
C GLY A 5 -2.32 4.22 -6.94
N ARG A 6 -2.93 4.72 -5.86
CA ARG A 6 -2.66 6.05 -5.33
C ARG A 6 -1.72 5.94 -4.14
N ILE A 7 -0.67 6.76 -4.13
CA ILE A 7 0.18 6.95 -2.95
C ILE A 7 -0.32 8.18 -2.20
N SER A 8 -0.61 8.01 -0.92
CA SER A 8 -0.88 9.12 0.00
C SER A 8 0.28 9.23 0.99
N GLU A 9 0.84 10.43 1.11
CA GLU A 9 1.94 10.72 2.03
C GLU A 9 1.45 11.62 3.15
N PHE A 10 1.85 11.31 4.39
CA PHE A 10 1.52 12.11 5.57
C PHE A 10 2.79 12.36 6.37
N GLU A 11 2.98 13.59 6.83
CA GLU A 11 3.98 13.92 7.84
C GLU A 11 3.37 13.73 9.23
N LEU A 12 3.97 12.85 10.02
CA LEU A 12 3.60 12.59 11.41
C LEU A 12 4.77 12.88 12.35
N PRO A 13 4.53 13.19 13.63
CA PRO A 13 5.59 13.24 14.62
C PRO A 13 6.36 11.91 14.70
N ALA A 14 7.69 11.97 14.71
CA ALA A 14 8.52 10.79 14.88
C ALA A 14 8.65 10.43 16.38
N PRO A 15 8.75 9.13 16.75
CA PRO A 15 8.86 8.68 18.15
C PRO A 15 10.03 9.26 18.94
N ARG A 16 11.07 9.79 18.27
CA ARG A 16 12.28 10.35 18.88
C ARG A 16 12.42 11.87 18.69
N GLY A 17 11.31 12.55 18.36
CA GLY A 17 11.30 13.96 18.00
C GLY A 17 11.53 14.20 16.50
N GLY A 18 11.05 15.34 16.00
CA GLY A 18 11.00 15.64 14.57
C GLY A 18 9.77 15.05 13.88
N THR A 19 9.80 15.01 12.54
CA THR A 19 8.74 14.44 11.70
C THR A 19 9.22 13.21 10.94
N GLN A 20 8.28 12.32 10.61
CA GLN A 20 8.47 11.20 9.71
C GLN A 20 7.41 11.26 8.60
N THR A 21 7.81 10.94 7.38
CA THR A 21 6.87 10.71 6.29
C THR A 21 6.42 9.25 6.34
N VAL A 22 5.11 9.02 6.42
CA VAL A 22 4.49 7.72 6.23
C VAL A 22 3.75 7.69 4.90
N ARG A 23 3.90 6.57 4.19
CA ARG A 23 3.32 6.35 2.86
C ARG A 23 2.31 5.22 2.94
N PHE A 24 1.12 5.50 2.42
CA PHE A 24 0.09 4.51 2.25
C PHE A 24 -0.18 4.33 0.76
N ARG A 25 -0.37 3.08 0.34
CA ARG A 25 -0.60 2.74 -1.06
C ARG A 25 -1.96 2.07 -1.18
N ASP A 26 -2.83 2.70 -1.96
CA ASP A 26 -4.14 2.17 -2.31
C ASP A 26 -4.05 1.54 -3.71
N ASP A 27 -4.02 0.22 -3.76
CA ASP A 27 -3.97 -0.55 -5.00
C ASP A 27 -5.39 -0.92 -5.44
N ALA A 28 -6.18 0.11 -5.76
CA ALA A 28 -7.56 -0.01 -6.23
C ALA A 28 -7.68 -0.85 -7.52
N GLY A 29 -6.60 -0.96 -8.28
CA GLY A 29 -6.52 -1.72 -9.53
C GLY A 29 -6.52 -3.24 -9.36
N SER A 30 -6.39 -3.77 -8.14
CA SER A 30 -6.12 -5.19 -7.88
C SER A 30 -4.78 -5.67 -8.45
N HIS A 31 -4.39 -6.91 -8.14
CA HIS A 31 -3.19 -7.56 -8.65
C HIS A 31 -3.54 -8.82 -9.43
N ASN A 32 -3.06 -8.95 -10.67
CA ASN A 32 -3.09 -10.19 -11.45
C ASN A 32 -1.71 -10.43 -12.08
N PHE A 33 -1.06 -11.49 -11.63
CA PHE A 33 0.28 -11.94 -12.03
C PHE A 33 0.25 -13.31 -12.74
N GLY A 34 -0.93 -13.78 -13.17
CA GLY A 34 -1.12 -15.08 -13.84
C GLY A 34 -1.68 -16.17 -12.92
N GLN A 35 -2.04 -17.31 -13.51
CA GLN A 35 -2.78 -18.37 -12.82
C GLN A 35 -2.00 -18.93 -11.63
N GLY A 36 -2.67 -19.06 -10.48
CA GLY A 36 -2.11 -19.67 -9.27
C GLY A 36 -1.11 -18.80 -8.50
N ASN A 37 -0.90 -17.54 -8.91
CA ASN A 37 -0.02 -16.65 -8.17
C ASN A 37 -0.70 -16.24 -6.84
N PRO A 38 -0.08 -16.50 -5.67
CA PRO A 38 -0.66 -16.17 -4.37
C PRO A 38 -0.76 -14.65 -4.11
N GLN A 39 -0.06 -13.84 -4.91
CA GLN A 39 -0.12 -12.38 -4.85
C GLN A 39 -1.27 -11.81 -5.69
N ASN A 40 -2.04 -12.65 -6.39
CA ASN A 40 -3.27 -12.20 -7.01
C ASN A 40 -4.27 -11.82 -5.93
N ARG A 41 -4.71 -10.57 -5.93
CA ARG A 41 -5.55 -10.01 -4.87
C ARG A 41 -6.48 -8.96 -5.45
N GLY A 42 -7.68 -8.85 -4.91
CA GLY A 42 -8.62 -7.77 -5.23
C GLY A 42 -8.07 -6.39 -4.86
N PRO A 43 -8.87 -5.33 -5.03
CA PRO A 43 -8.55 -4.01 -4.50
C PRO A 43 -8.17 -4.08 -3.01
N HIS A 44 -7.06 -3.48 -2.62
CA HIS A 44 -6.59 -3.51 -1.24
C HIS A 44 -5.70 -2.30 -0.91
N PHE A 45 -5.47 -2.10 0.38
CA PHE A 45 -4.66 -1.04 0.94
C PHE A 45 -3.40 -1.59 1.62
N ASN A 46 -2.28 -0.89 1.45
CA ASN A 46 -1.00 -1.23 2.07
C ASN A 46 -0.57 -0.15 3.06
N ASP A 47 -0.19 -0.57 4.26
CA ASP A 47 0.38 0.32 5.27
C ASP A 47 1.93 0.37 5.22
N PRO A 48 2.57 1.32 5.93
CA PRO A 48 4.02 1.43 5.98
C PRO A 48 4.74 0.21 6.59
N LEU A 49 4.03 -0.66 7.32
CA LEU A 49 4.56 -1.89 7.91
C LEU A 49 4.45 -3.08 6.95
N GLY A 50 3.90 -2.87 5.75
CA GLY A 50 3.67 -3.91 4.77
C GLY A 50 2.46 -4.79 5.08
N GLN A 51 1.54 -4.33 5.94
CA GLN A 51 0.26 -5.01 6.12
C GLN A 51 -0.70 -4.65 4.99
N HIS A 52 -1.61 -5.57 4.72
CA HIS A 52 -2.53 -5.49 3.59
C HIS A 52 -3.98 -5.64 4.07
N TYR A 53 -4.86 -4.73 3.62
CA TYR A 53 -6.26 -4.69 4.03
C TYR A 53 -7.17 -4.73 2.80
N ASP A 54 -8.03 -5.74 2.71
CA ASP A 54 -9.01 -5.90 1.62
C ASP A 54 -10.21 -4.96 1.82
N TYR A 55 -10.85 -4.59 0.71
CA TYR A 55 -12.15 -3.89 0.69
C TYR A 55 -13.33 -4.86 0.58
#